data_AF-A0A967S644-F1
#
_entry.id   AF-A0A967S644-F1
#
_cell.length_a   1.000
_cell.length_b   1.000
_cell.length_c   1.000
_cell.angle_alpha   90.00
_cell.angle_beta   90.00
_cell.angle_gamma   90.00
#
_symmetry.space_group_name_H-M   'P 1'
#
loop_
_entity.id
_entity.type
_entity.pdbx_description
1 polymer ?
#
loop_
_entity_poly.entity_id
_entity_poly.type
_entity_poly.pdbx_seq_one_letter_code
_entity_poly.pdbx_strand_id
1 'polypeptide(L)'
;SRIHYVITSGGSAPNVVPDFAEVYYYVRHPDSEEARALFDRVVKTAEGAALGTETRMEYEVIHGIYALLPNEALARTMHENLVEVGGIEYDEEERRFAEMIRGTLPADAPPVGSAAEIEPFVVEEVGSGGSTDVGDVSWVVPTAGLSTATWVPGTSAHSWQAVAAGGTSIGTKGMI
;
A
#
# COMPACT_ATOMS: atom_id res chain seq x y z
N SER A 1 13.91 5.28 3.74
CA SER A 1 13.69 4.25 4.79
C SER A 1 12.41 4.52 5.57
N ARG A 2 11.68 3.49 5.98
CA ARG A 2 10.51 3.60 6.87
C ARG A 2 10.54 2.49 7.93
N ILE A 3 10.26 2.83 9.18
CA ILE A 3 10.11 1.88 10.29
C ILE A 3 8.72 2.11 10.89
N HIS A 4 7.86 1.10 10.78
CA HIS A 4 6.53 1.11 11.37
C HIS A 4 6.48 0.11 12.50
N TYR A 5 5.68 0.39 13.53
CA TYR A 5 5.55 -0.52 14.66
C TYR A 5 4.24 -0.37 15.40
N VAL A 6 3.90 -1.39 16.17
CA VAL A 6 2.81 -1.39 17.13
C VAL A 6 3.26 -2.10 18.40
N ILE A 7 2.94 -1.51 19.56
CA ILE A 7 3.15 -2.17 20.85
C ILE A 7 1.98 -3.14 21.03
N THR A 8 2.25 -4.43 20.95
CA THR A 8 1.25 -5.50 21.10
C THR A 8 1.05 -5.87 22.57
N SER A 9 2.04 -5.61 23.42
CA SER A 9 1.93 -5.69 24.88
C SER A 9 2.79 -4.62 25.55
N GLY A 10 2.18 -3.81 26.43
CA GLY A 10 2.86 -2.71 27.13
C GLY A 10 2.47 -2.57 28.60
N GLY A 11 1.80 -3.58 29.17
CA GLY A 11 1.28 -3.57 30.53
C GLY A 11 -0.24 -3.32 30.64
N SER A 12 -0.80 -3.70 31.79
CA SER A 12 -2.25 -3.73 32.02
C SER A 12 -2.76 -2.64 32.97
N ALA A 13 -1.85 -1.90 33.63
CA ALA A 13 -2.19 -0.85 34.58
C ALA A 13 -1.14 0.26 34.59
N PRO A 14 -1.53 1.54 34.77
CA PRO A 14 -0.61 2.69 34.66
C PRO A 14 0.40 2.80 35.81
N ASN A 15 0.18 2.07 36.91
CA ASN A 15 1.00 2.11 38.12
C ASN A 15 1.71 0.77 38.41
N VAL A 16 1.68 -0.17 37.46
CA VAL A 16 2.35 -1.47 37.57
C VAL A 16 3.39 -1.54 36.46
N VAL A 17 4.65 -1.75 36.84
CA VAL A 17 5.71 -1.99 35.86
C VAL A 17 5.45 -3.36 35.21
N PRO A 18 5.31 -3.45 33.89
CA PRO A 18 5.09 -4.73 33.22
C PRO A 18 6.33 -5.62 33.33
N ASP A 19 6.11 -6.91 33.53
CA ASP A 19 7.14 -7.96 33.50
C ASP A 19 7.45 -8.44 32.08
N PHE A 20 6.57 -8.13 31.12
CA PHE A 20 6.71 -8.43 29.69
C PHE A 20 6.23 -7.26 28.84
N ALA A 21 6.99 -6.95 27.78
CA ALA A 21 6.61 -5.99 26.76
C ALA A 21 6.91 -6.58 25.37
N GLU A 22 6.05 -6.30 24.41
CA GLU A 22 6.15 -6.79 23.04
C GLU A 22 5.82 -5.68 22.05
N VAL A 23 6.59 -5.64 20.97
CA VAL A 23 6.42 -4.70 19.87
C VAL A 23 6.65 -5.44 18.56
N TYR A 24 5.75 -5.21 17.60
CA TYR A 24 5.84 -5.75 16.26
C TYR A 24 6.31 -4.66 15.29
N TYR A 25 7.35 -4.97 14.50
CA TYR A 25 8.00 -4.01 13.58
C TYR A 25 7.85 -4.41 12.11
N TYR A 26 7.69 -3.40 11.25
CA TYR A 26 8.03 -3.45 9.83
C TYR A 26 9.21 -2.52 9.56
N VAL A 27 10.30 -3.07 9.01
CA VAL A 27 11.46 -2.30 8.53
C VAL A 27 11.48 -2.35 7.02
N ARG A 28 11.48 -1.18 6.37
CA ARG A 28 11.31 -1.08 4.90
C ARG A 28 12.31 -0.14 4.26
N HIS A 29 12.91 -0.63 3.17
CA HIS A 29 13.75 0.15 2.26
C HIS A 29 13.64 -0.42 0.83
N PRO A 30 13.69 0.40 -0.23
CA PRO A 30 13.69 -0.10 -1.61
C PRO A 30 14.89 -1.00 -1.92
N ASP A 31 16.06 -0.65 -1.38
CA ASP A 31 17.25 -1.48 -1.40
C ASP A 31 17.23 -2.49 -0.23
N SER A 32 17.42 -3.78 -0.54
CA SER A 32 17.36 -4.88 0.42
C SER A 32 18.54 -4.93 1.39
N GLU A 33 19.74 -4.52 0.96
CA GLU A 33 20.92 -4.48 1.83
C GLU A 33 20.75 -3.39 2.90
N GLU A 34 20.26 -2.22 2.49
CA GLU A 34 19.89 -1.14 3.39
C GLU A 34 18.74 -1.54 4.32
N ALA A 35 17.73 -2.28 3.85
CA ALA A 35 16.67 -2.81 4.70
C ALA A 35 17.23 -3.71 5.81
N ARG A 36 18.18 -4.59 5.46
CA ARG A 36 18.86 -5.48 6.41
C ARG A 36 19.73 -4.71 7.40
N ALA A 37 20.50 -3.73 6.91
CA ALA A 37 21.32 -2.88 7.79
C ALA A 37 20.46 -2.09 8.78
N LEU A 38 19.29 -1.60 8.36
CA LEU A 38 18.33 -0.95 9.25
C LEU A 38 17.74 -1.92 10.28
N PHE A 39 17.40 -3.14 9.87
CA PHE A 39 16.93 -4.18 10.79
C PHE A 39 17.98 -4.49 11.86
N ASP A 40 19.24 -4.72 11.45
CA ASP A 40 20.34 -4.99 12.38
C ASP A 40 20.53 -3.83 13.38
N ARG A 41 20.32 -2.58 12.93
CA ARG A 41 20.37 -1.41 13.81
C ARG A 41 19.20 -1.36 14.80
N VAL A 42 18.00 -1.77 14.39
CA VAL A 42 16.83 -1.87 15.30
C VAL A 42 17.12 -2.92 16.37
N VAL A 43 17.63 -4.09 16.00
CA VAL A 43 18.01 -5.16 16.93
C VAL A 43 19.06 -4.66 17.93
N LYS A 44 20.15 -4.04 17.47
CA LYS A 44 21.18 -3.46 18.35
C LYS A 44 20.63 -2.44 19.34
N THR A 45 19.63 -1.65 18.93
CA THR A 45 18.99 -0.67 19.80
C THR A 45 18.19 -1.38 20.92
N ALA A 46 17.47 -2.43 20.57
CA ALA A 46 16.71 -3.22 21.54
C ALA A 46 17.62 -4.00 22.50
N GLU A 47 18.72 -4.57 22.01
CA GLU A 47 19.75 -5.20 22.85
C GLU A 47 20.37 -4.20 23.84
N GLY A 48 20.70 -2.99 23.37
CA GLY A 48 21.22 -1.92 24.22
C GLY A 48 20.23 -1.49 25.30
N ALA A 49 18.93 -1.40 24.97
CA ALA A 49 17.89 -1.10 25.94
C ALA A 49 17.79 -2.21 27.01
N ALA A 50 17.77 -3.48 26.58
CA ALA A 50 17.69 -4.62 27.48
C ALA A 50 18.90 -4.71 28.42
N LEU A 51 20.11 -4.47 27.90
CA LEU A 51 21.32 -4.39 28.70
C LEU A 51 21.23 -3.27 29.75
N GLY A 52 20.75 -2.08 29.37
CA GLY A 52 20.61 -0.95 30.27
C GLY A 52 19.56 -1.13 31.37
N THR A 53 18.55 -1.98 31.14
CA THR A 53 17.49 -2.28 32.11
C THR A 53 17.66 -3.63 32.82
N GLU A 54 18.77 -4.33 32.56
CA GLU A 54 19.04 -5.69 33.07
C GLU A 54 17.90 -6.69 32.76
N THR A 55 17.29 -6.57 31.58
CA THR A 55 16.20 -7.46 31.11
C THR A 55 16.68 -8.38 30.00
N ARG A 56 15.84 -9.36 29.65
CA ARG A 56 16.06 -10.25 28.50
C ARG A 56 15.33 -9.71 27.28
N MET A 57 15.99 -9.75 26.12
CA MET A 57 15.39 -9.46 24.82
C MET A 57 15.47 -10.70 23.92
N GLU A 58 14.39 -10.94 23.20
CA GLU A 58 14.29 -11.93 22.13
C GLU A 58 13.57 -11.28 20.95
N TYR A 59 13.80 -11.79 19.74
CA TYR A 59 13.04 -11.40 18.57
C TYR A 59 12.84 -12.60 17.64
N GLU A 60 11.79 -12.53 16.86
CA GLU A 60 11.49 -13.48 15.79
C GLU A 60 11.31 -12.71 14.48
N VAL A 61 11.88 -13.24 13.40
CA VAL A 61 11.63 -12.73 12.05
C VAL A 61 10.49 -13.53 11.45
N ILE A 62 9.31 -12.92 11.36
CA ILE A 62 8.08 -13.60 10.89
C ILE A 62 8.08 -13.74 9.36
N HIS A 63 8.48 -12.70 8.63
CA HIS A 63 8.57 -12.72 7.17
C HIS A 63 9.52 -11.64 6.64
N GLY A 64 9.90 -11.79 5.37
CA GLY A 64 10.58 -10.78 4.58
C GLY A 64 10.04 -10.84 3.15
N ILE A 65 9.89 -9.68 2.51
CA ILE A 65 9.26 -9.54 1.19
C ILE A 65 10.21 -8.74 0.30
N TYR A 66 10.40 -9.18 -0.93
CA TYR A 66 11.19 -8.45 -1.91
C TYR A 66 10.45 -7.21 -2.44
N ALA A 67 11.21 -6.19 -2.84
CA ALA A 67 10.66 -5.09 -3.64
C ALA A 67 10.10 -5.64 -4.96
N LEU A 68 9.04 -5.03 -5.49
CA LEU A 68 8.51 -5.43 -6.79
C LEU A 68 9.58 -5.26 -7.87
N LEU A 69 9.82 -6.31 -8.67
CA LEU A 69 10.72 -6.28 -9.82
C LEU A 69 9.92 -5.91 -11.08
N PRO A 70 10.07 -4.69 -11.63
CA PRO A 70 9.26 -4.26 -12.75
C PRO A 70 9.64 -4.98 -14.05
N ASN A 71 8.64 -5.23 -14.91
CA ASN A 71 8.84 -5.70 -16.27
C ASN A 71 8.22 -4.71 -17.25
N GLU A 72 9.06 -3.84 -17.83
CA GLU A 72 8.59 -2.77 -18.72
C GLU A 72 7.88 -3.31 -19.98
N ALA A 73 8.37 -4.40 -20.57
CA ALA A 73 7.77 -4.97 -21.76
C ALA A 73 6.33 -5.44 -21.50
N LEU A 74 6.11 -6.17 -20.41
CA LEU A 74 4.77 -6.60 -20.01
C LEU A 74 3.89 -5.42 -19.60
N ALA A 75 4.46 -4.41 -18.93
CA ALA A 75 3.72 -3.21 -18.54
C ALA A 75 3.25 -2.40 -19.75
N ARG A 76 4.08 -2.28 -20.79
CA ARG A 76 3.69 -1.64 -22.07
C ARG A 76 2.59 -2.41 -22.77
N THR A 77 2.72 -3.75 -22.89
CA THR A 77 1.64 -4.58 -23.44
C THR A 77 0.35 -4.42 -22.65
N MET A 78 0.41 -4.39 -21.32
CA MET A 78 -0.77 -4.19 -20.49
C MET A 78 -1.42 -2.81 -20.72
N HIS A 79 -0.61 -1.76 -20.81
CA HIS A 79 -1.10 -0.41 -21.09
C HIS A 79 -1.75 -0.29 -22.47
N GLU A 80 -1.16 -0.90 -23.51
CA GLU A 80 -1.75 -0.92 -24.86
C GLU A 80 -3.15 -1.56 -24.85
N ASN A 81 -3.32 -2.67 -24.13
CA ASN A 81 -4.64 -3.30 -23.96
C ASN A 81 -5.61 -2.40 -23.17
N LEU A 82 -5.14 -1.72 -22.12
CA LEU A 82 -5.97 -0.81 -21.34
C LEU A 82 -6.44 0.39 -22.18
N VAL A 83 -5.58 0.90 -23.07
CA VAL A 83 -5.94 1.97 -24.02
C VAL A 83 -6.99 1.48 -25.03
N GLU A 84 -6.90 0.23 -25.48
CA GLU A 84 -7.90 -0.37 -26.38
C GLU A 84 -9.28 -0.52 -25.71
N VAL A 85 -9.30 -0.94 -24.43
CA VAL A 85 -10.53 -1.05 -23.64
C VAL A 85 -11.11 0.34 -23.31
N GLY A 86 -10.25 1.30 -22.98
CA GLY A 86 -10.66 2.65 -22.57
C GLY A 86 -11.06 2.75 -21.11
N GLY A 87 -11.42 3.97 -20.68
CA GLY A 87 -11.95 4.22 -19.35
C GLY A 87 -13.45 3.92 -19.24
N ILE A 88 -14.05 4.32 -18.12
CA ILE A 88 -15.47 4.10 -17.85
C ILE A 88 -16.29 5.39 -17.90
N GLU A 89 -17.46 5.31 -18.51
CA GLU A 89 -18.47 6.37 -18.47
C GLU A 89 -19.52 6.08 -17.41
N TYR A 90 -19.88 7.11 -16.65
CA TYR A 90 -20.94 7.03 -15.65
C TYR A 90 -22.30 7.37 -16.23
N ASP A 91 -23.31 6.59 -15.87
CA ASP A 91 -24.68 6.99 -16.07
C ASP A 91 -25.10 8.11 -15.09
N GLU A 92 -26.34 8.58 -15.21
CA GLU A 92 -26.81 9.70 -14.40
C GLU A 92 -26.91 9.38 -12.89
N GLU A 93 -27.18 8.12 -12.52
CA GLU A 93 -27.23 7.72 -11.11
C GLU A 93 -25.81 7.61 -10.53
N GLU A 94 -24.91 6.96 -11.25
CA GLU A 94 -23.49 6.84 -10.91
C GLU A 94 -22.83 8.20 -10.80
N ARG A 95 -23.13 9.12 -11.72
CA ARG A 95 -22.59 10.49 -11.71
C ARG A 95 -23.04 11.25 -10.46
N ARG A 96 -24.31 11.14 -10.06
CA ARG A 96 -24.80 11.75 -8.81
C ARG A 96 -24.09 11.18 -7.58
N PHE A 97 -23.94 9.86 -7.54
CA PHE A 97 -23.20 9.21 -6.47
C PHE A 97 -21.73 9.67 -6.43
N ALA A 98 -21.07 9.70 -7.58
CA ALA A 98 -19.69 10.12 -7.70
C ALA A 98 -19.49 11.58 -7.28
N GLU A 99 -20.41 12.49 -7.60
CA GLU A 99 -20.35 13.88 -7.13
C GLU A 99 -20.53 13.99 -5.61
N MET A 100 -21.40 13.16 -5.00
CA MET A 100 -21.51 13.10 -3.55
C MET A 100 -20.20 12.64 -2.90
N ILE A 101 -19.56 11.61 -3.45
CA ILE A 101 -18.25 11.13 -2.97
C ILE A 101 -17.19 12.20 -3.16
N ARG A 102 -17.10 12.83 -4.35
CA ARG A 102 -16.15 13.89 -4.66
C ARG A 102 -16.28 15.08 -3.72
N GLY A 103 -17.50 15.42 -3.30
CA GLY A 103 -17.75 16.47 -2.30
C GLY A 103 -17.13 16.20 -0.91
N THR A 104 -16.67 14.97 -0.64
CA THR A 104 -15.97 14.60 0.59
C THR A 104 -14.44 14.54 0.44
N LEU A 105 -13.93 14.73 -0.78
CA LEU A 105 -12.52 14.69 -1.10
C LEU A 105 -11.89 16.09 -1.02
N PRO A 106 -10.55 16.20 -1.01
CA PRO A 106 -9.86 17.48 -1.16
C PRO A 106 -10.35 18.30 -2.36
N ALA A 107 -10.26 19.63 -2.27
CA ALA A 107 -10.80 20.53 -3.28
C ALA A 107 -10.15 20.37 -4.67
N ASP A 108 -8.92 19.85 -4.70
CA ASP A 108 -8.13 19.53 -5.89
C ASP A 108 -8.38 18.11 -6.42
N ALA A 109 -9.35 17.38 -5.87
CA ALA A 109 -9.74 16.07 -6.40
C ALA A 109 -10.14 16.17 -7.89
N PRO A 110 -9.70 15.21 -8.73
CA PRO A 110 -10.03 15.18 -10.15
C PRO A 110 -11.55 15.28 -10.41
N PRO A 111 -11.96 15.78 -11.59
CA PRO A 111 -13.37 15.79 -11.96
C PRO A 111 -13.90 14.36 -12.10
N VAL A 112 -15.18 14.14 -11.80
CA VAL A 112 -15.84 12.82 -11.89
C VAL A 112 -15.67 12.19 -13.27
N GLY A 113 -15.70 12.98 -14.34
CA GLY A 113 -15.55 12.50 -15.72
C GLY A 113 -14.15 11.97 -16.09
N SER A 114 -13.13 12.21 -15.25
CA SER A 114 -11.76 11.69 -15.51
C SER A 114 -11.68 10.16 -15.48
N ALA A 115 -12.71 9.47 -14.95
CA ALA A 115 -12.80 8.01 -14.99
C ALA A 115 -12.84 7.43 -16.42
N ALA A 116 -13.18 8.25 -17.43
CA ALA A 116 -13.20 7.85 -18.84
C ALA A 116 -11.81 7.92 -19.51
N GLU A 117 -10.82 8.53 -18.86
CA GLU A 117 -9.50 8.78 -19.43
C GLU A 117 -8.49 7.74 -18.96
N ILE A 118 -7.58 7.34 -19.86
CA ILE A 118 -6.42 6.52 -19.53
C ILE A 118 -5.20 7.43 -19.42
N GLU A 119 -4.52 7.40 -18.27
CA GLU A 119 -3.29 8.16 -18.07
C GLU A 119 -2.15 7.66 -18.98
N PRO A 120 -1.27 8.54 -19.46
CA PRO A 120 -0.16 8.14 -20.32
C PRO A 120 0.79 7.18 -19.60
N PHE A 121 1.37 6.24 -20.34
CA PHE A 121 2.40 5.34 -19.79
C PHE A 121 3.64 6.10 -19.36
N VAL A 122 4.05 5.90 -18.10
CA VAL A 122 5.28 6.45 -17.53
C VAL A 122 6.06 5.33 -16.86
N VAL A 123 7.39 5.36 -17.01
CA VAL A 123 8.29 4.50 -16.25
C VAL A 123 8.75 5.27 -15.02
N GLU A 124 8.39 4.78 -13.84
CA GLU A 124 8.83 5.34 -12.56
C GLU A 124 9.81 4.38 -11.88
N GLU A 125 11.02 4.87 -11.60
CA GLU A 125 12.05 4.08 -10.89
C GLU A 125 11.88 4.11 -9.36
N VAL A 126 11.02 5.00 -8.85
CA VAL A 126 10.76 5.16 -7.43
C VAL A 126 9.38 4.64 -7.10
N GLY A 127 9.30 3.55 -6.33
CA GLY A 127 8.01 2.99 -5.93
C GLY A 127 7.20 3.91 -5.02
N SER A 128 5.88 3.90 -5.19
CA SER A 128 4.90 4.65 -4.38
C SER A 128 4.79 4.18 -2.93
N GLY A 129 5.41 3.04 -2.60
CA GLY A 129 5.57 2.58 -1.23
C GLY A 129 4.36 1.84 -0.65
N GLY A 130 3.45 1.34 -1.50
CA GLY A 130 2.39 0.40 -1.13
C GLY A 130 2.93 -0.96 -0.66
N SER A 131 2.06 -1.77 -0.04
CA SER A 131 2.41 -3.15 0.38
C SER A 131 1.81 -4.14 -0.61
N THR A 132 2.59 -5.13 -1.05
CA THR A 132 2.14 -6.22 -1.93
C THR A 132 3.04 -7.44 -1.76
N ASP A 133 2.45 -8.63 -1.85
CA ASP A 133 3.15 -9.93 -1.89
C ASP A 133 3.60 -10.33 -3.31
N VAL A 134 3.09 -9.65 -4.34
CA VAL A 134 3.51 -9.82 -5.74
C VAL A 134 5.01 -9.55 -5.93
N GLY A 135 5.62 -8.81 -5.00
CA GLY A 135 7.07 -8.65 -4.91
C GLY A 135 7.80 -9.99 -5.05
N ASP A 136 7.55 -10.95 -4.16
CA ASP A 136 8.25 -12.24 -4.19
C ASP A 136 8.00 -13.02 -5.48
N VAL A 137 6.79 -12.94 -6.03
CA VAL A 137 6.43 -13.61 -7.30
C VAL A 137 7.22 -13.03 -8.47
N SER A 138 7.36 -11.70 -8.52
CA SER A 138 8.03 -10.98 -9.61
C SER A 138 9.52 -11.33 -9.77
N TRP A 139 10.17 -11.81 -8.71
CA TRP A 139 11.56 -12.28 -8.74
C TRP A 139 11.70 -13.72 -9.26
N VAL A 140 10.60 -14.47 -9.33
CA VAL A 140 10.59 -15.87 -9.79
C VAL A 140 10.04 -15.98 -11.20
N VAL A 141 8.99 -15.21 -11.51
CA VAL A 141 8.33 -15.21 -12.81
C VAL A 141 8.01 -13.78 -13.26
N PRO A 142 8.07 -13.47 -14.57
CA PRO A 142 7.66 -12.18 -15.08
C PRO A 142 6.19 -11.88 -14.73
N THR A 143 5.95 -10.74 -14.08
CA THR A 143 4.62 -10.27 -13.68
C THR A 143 4.32 -8.88 -14.25
N ALA A 144 3.05 -8.61 -14.51
CA ALA A 144 2.52 -7.26 -14.69
C ALA A 144 1.22 -7.12 -13.90
N GLY A 145 0.95 -5.90 -13.45
CA GLY A 145 -0.30 -5.52 -12.81
C GLY A 145 -0.89 -4.29 -13.49
N LEU A 146 -2.14 -4.00 -13.20
CA LEU A 146 -2.84 -2.83 -13.70
C LEU A 146 -3.76 -2.28 -12.62
N SER A 147 -4.05 -0.99 -12.70
CA SER A 147 -5.04 -0.31 -11.87
C SER A 147 -6.14 0.23 -12.79
N THR A 148 -7.40 0.09 -12.37
CA THR A 148 -8.57 0.58 -13.12
C THR A 148 -9.46 1.47 -12.26
N ALA A 149 -10.37 2.19 -12.91
CA ALA A 149 -11.28 3.15 -12.30
C ALA A 149 -12.43 2.50 -11.51
N THR A 150 -12.14 1.61 -10.56
CA THR A 150 -13.15 0.97 -9.70
C THR A 150 -13.68 1.89 -8.58
N TRP A 151 -13.03 3.04 -8.36
CA TRP A 151 -13.42 4.05 -7.38
C TRP A 151 -13.69 5.39 -8.07
N VAL A 152 -14.39 6.28 -7.37
CA VAL A 152 -14.58 7.67 -7.82
C VAL A 152 -13.21 8.37 -7.86
N PRO A 153 -12.88 9.13 -8.93
CA PRO A 153 -11.58 9.80 -9.06
C PRO A 153 -11.18 10.61 -7.82
N GLY A 154 -9.92 10.48 -7.41
CA GLY A 154 -9.36 11.10 -6.20
C GLY A 154 -9.58 10.32 -4.90
N THR A 155 -10.28 9.18 -4.94
CA THR A 155 -10.48 8.34 -3.77
C THR A 155 -9.16 7.69 -3.31
N SER A 156 -8.79 7.91 -2.05
CA SER A 156 -7.63 7.25 -1.45
C SER A 156 -7.95 5.80 -1.09
N ALA A 157 -6.95 4.92 -1.20
CA ALA A 157 -7.03 3.55 -0.72
C ALA A 157 -7.28 3.51 0.80
N HIS A 158 -7.90 2.42 1.29
CA HIS A 158 -8.27 2.23 2.70
C HIS A 158 -9.23 3.28 3.27
N SER A 159 -10.05 3.91 2.42
CA SER A 159 -11.06 4.89 2.82
C SER A 159 -12.47 4.31 2.75
N TRP A 160 -13.42 4.93 3.45
CA TRP A 160 -14.83 4.53 3.36
C TRP A 160 -15.41 4.82 1.97
N GLN A 161 -14.88 5.82 1.26
CA GLN A 161 -15.26 6.15 -0.11
C GLN A 161 -14.95 5.00 -1.06
N ALA A 162 -13.79 4.36 -0.91
CA ALA A 162 -13.42 3.19 -1.70
C ALA A 162 -14.38 2.01 -1.46
N VAL A 163 -14.75 1.76 -0.20
CA VAL A 163 -15.73 0.72 0.17
C VAL A 163 -17.11 1.05 -0.40
N ALA A 164 -17.54 2.31 -0.30
CA ALA A 164 -18.83 2.76 -0.82
C ALA A 164 -18.91 2.58 -2.34
N ALA A 165 -17.87 2.97 -3.09
CA ALA A 165 -17.82 2.81 -4.55
C ALA A 165 -17.77 1.34 -4.97
N GLY A 166 -17.05 0.49 -4.23
CA GLY A 166 -16.99 -0.95 -4.51
C GLY A 166 -18.34 -1.67 -4.38
N GLY A 167 -19.29 -1.12 -3.62
CA GLY A 167 -20.64 -1.66 -3.49
C GLY A 167 -21.63 -1.24 -4.59
N THR A 168 -21.19 -0.47 -5.59
CA THR A 168 -22.05 0.03 -6.67
C THR A 168 -21.66 -0.55 -8.04
N SER A 169 -22.44 -0.17 -9.06
CA SER A 169 -22.11 -0.49 -10.46
C SER A 169 -20.81 0.16 -10.93
N ILE A 170 -20.34 1.26 -10.32
CA ILE A 170 -19.04 1.89 -10.62
C ILE A 170 -17.91 0.88 -10.38
N GLY A 171 -17.89 0.26 -9.19
CA GLY A 171 -16.89 -0.74 -8.85
C GLY A 171 -16.93 -1.94 -9.80
N THR A 172 -18.11 -2.38 -10.20
CA THR A 172 -18.27 -3.51 -11.12
C THR A 172 -17.85 -3.17 -12.54
N LYS A 173 -18.21 -1.98 -13.06
CA LYS A 173 -17.81 -1.51 -14.38
C LYS A 173 -16.29 -1.35 -14.49
N GLY A 174 -15.65 -0.80 -13.46
CA GLY A 174 -14.20 -0.63 -13.45
C GLY A 174 -13.40 -1.92 -13.34
N MET A 175 -14.01 -3.07 -12.98
CA MET A 175 -13.31 -4.36 -12.92
C MET A 175 -13.20 -5.07 -14.28
N ILE A 176 -14.04 -4.68 -15.25
CA ILE A 176 -14.13 -5.28 -16.59
C ILE A 176 -13.29 -4.45 -17.54
#